data_AF-A0A367KKL4-F1
#
_entry.id   AF-A0A367KKL4-F1
#
_cell.length_a   1.000
_cell.length_b   1.000
_cell.length_c   1.000
_cell.angle_alpha   90.00
_cell.angle_beta   90.00
_cell.angle_gamma   90.00
#
_symmetry.space_group_name_H-M   'P 1'
#
loop_
_entity.id
_entity.type
_entity.pdbx_description
1 polymer ?
#
loop_
_entity_poly.entity_id
_entity_poly.type
_entity_poly.pdbx_seq_one_letter_code
_entity_poly.pdbx_strand_id
1 'polypeptide(L)'
;MRHQKHRGLIFQGLDHINSLIQSLQQSIAEIEILKSGKFWREHGEKSAGFLKRTQVSRQNQRSIIELRDPVTEELCQEQHDISRIATKFYTSLFTPSPTDTVALRAMTRSIP
;
A
#
# COMPACT_ATOMS: atom_id res chain seq x y z
N MET A 1 -26.83 -0.81 26.51
CA MET A 1 -26.90 0.40 25.66
C MET A 1 -25.65 1.31 25.66
N ARG A 2 -24.62 1.12 26.51
CA ARG A 2 -23.41 1.99 26.50
C ARG A 2 -22.41 1.68 25.37
N HIS A 3 -22.33 0.44 24.88
CA HIS A 3 -21.34 0.01 23.88
C HIS A 3 -21.54 0.59 22.46
N GLN A 4 -22.78 0.95 22.10
CA GLN A 4 -23.11 1.43 20.75
C GLN A 4 -22.74 2.91 20.54
N LYS A 5 -22.76 3.72 21.61
CA LYS A 5 -22.37 5.14 21.57
C LYS A 5 -20.86 5.33 21.40
N HIS A 6 -20.03 4.44 21.98
CA HIS A 6 -18.58 4.51 21.84
C HIS A 6 -18.10 4.16 20.42
N ARG A 7 -18.79 3.25 19.71
CA ARG A 7 -18.46 2.91 18.31
C ARG A 7 -18.59 4.11 17.37
N GLY A 8 -19.63 4.93 17.52
CA GLY A 8 -19.83 6.13 16.70
C GLY A 8 -18.75 7.20 16.92
N LEU A 9 -18.34 7.42 18.17
CA LEU A 9 -17.27 8.38 18.51
C LEU A 9 -15.89 7.91 18.05
N ILE A 10 -15.58 6.61 18.16
CA ILE A 10 -14.33 6.03 17.66
C ILE A 10 -14.28 6.10 16.12
N PHE A 11 -15.40 5.83 15.45
CA PHE A 11 -15.49 5.91 13.98
C PHE A 11 -15.31 7.34 13.48
N GLN A 12 -15.95 8.33 14.12
CA GLN A 12 -15.75 9.75 13.83
C GLN A 12 -14.31 10.22 14.07
N GLY A 13 -13.68 9.73 15.15
CA GLY A 13 -12.26 9.99 15.42
C GLY A 13 -11.35 9.40 14.36
N LEU A 14 -11.65 8.19 13.88
CA LEU A 14 -10.89 7.53 12.82
C LEU A 14 -11.03 8.25 11.47
N ASP A 15 -12.25 8.67 11.11
CA ASP A 15 -12.51 9.44 9.89
C ASP A 15 -11.78 10.78 9.91
N HIS A 16 -11.77 11.45 11.06
CA HIS A 16 -11.04 12.70 11.24
C HIS A 16 -9.53 12.49 11.09
N ILE A 17 -8.97 11.46 11.73
CA ILE A 17 -7.55 11.12 11.59
C ILE A 17 -7.20 10.77 10.14
N ASN A 18 -8.04 9.98 9.46
CA ASN A 18 -7.84 9.65 8.04
C ASN A 18 -7.83 10.90 7.15
N SER A 19 -8.74 11.85 7.40
CA SER A 19 -8.77 13.14 6.69
C SER A 19 -7.49 13.95 6.94
N LEU A 20 -6.99 13.99 8.17
CA LEU A 20 -5.73 14.66 8.49
C LEU A 20 -4.53 13.99 7.82
N ILE A 21 -4.47 12.65 7.83
CA ILE A 21 -3.43 11.88 7.12
C ILE A 21 -3.47 12.20 5.63
N GLN A 22 -4.65 12.20 5.02
CA GLN A 22 -4.81 12.50 3.60
C GLN A 22 -4.35 13.93 3.27
N SER A 23 -4.74 14.91 4.08
CA SER A 23 -4.33 16.31 3.91
C SER A 23 -2.80 16.47 4.03
N LEU A 24 -2.18 15.79 5.01
CA LEU A 24 -0.73 15.81 5.19
C LEU A 24 -0.01 15.15 4.00
N GLN A 25 -0.50 14.00 3.55
CA GLN A 25 0.05 13.30 2.39
C GLN A 25 -0.03 14.14 1.12
N GLN A 26 -1.15 14.85 0.93
CA GLN A 26 -1.33 15.77 -0.20
C GLN A 26 -0.32 16.92 -0.17
N SER A 27 -0.14 17.57 0.99
CA SER A 27 0.83 18.64 1.17
C SER A 27 2.27 18.17 0.91
N ILE A 28 2.64 16.99 1.42
CA ILE A 28 3.95 16.38 1.15
C ILE A 28 4.13 16.12 -0.35
N ALA A 29 3.12 15.58 -1.02
CA ALA A 29 3.18 15.31 -2.45
C ALA A 29 3.39 16.60 -3.27
N GLU A 30 2.68 17.67 -2.95
CA GLU A 30 2.84 18.98 -3.60
C GLU A 30 4.26 19.55 -3.41
N ILE A 31 4.80 19.47 -2.19
CA ILE A 31 6.17 19.89 -1.90
C ILE A 31 7.19 19.08 -2.72
N GLU A 32 7.03 17.76 -2.80
CA GLU A 32 7.93 16.90 -3.56
C GLU A 32 7.85 17.14 -5.07
N ILE A 33 6.66 17.45 -5.60
CA ILE A 33 6.49 17.87 -7.00
C ILE A 33 7.29 19.16 -7.27
N LEU A 34 7.17 20.16 -6.39
CA LEU A 34 7.89 21.43 -6.53
C LEU A 34 9.41 21.25 -6.46
N LYS A 35 9.90 20.48 -5.48
CA LYS A 35 11.33 20.14 -5.35
C LYS A 35 11.84 19.43 -6.60
N SER A 36 11.10 18.44 -7.08
CA SER A 36 11.45 17.68 -8.28
C SER A 36 11.51 18.59 -9.51
N GLY A 37 10.54 19.48 -9.68
CA GLY A 37 10.52 20.44 -10.80
C GLY A 37 11.64 21.48 -10.75
N LYS A 38 12.04 21.94 -9.55
CA LYS A 38 13.23 22.79 -9.37
C LYS A 38 14.49 22.01 -9.73
N PHE A 39 14.65 20.81 -9.15
CA PHE A 39 15.82 19.97 -9.33
C PHE A 39 16.03 19.57 -10.80
N TRP A 40 14.96 19.21 -11.52
CA TRP A 40 15.03 18.88 -12.95
C TRP A 40 15.52 20.05 -13.80
N ARG A 41 14.99 21.26 -13.54
CA ARG A 41 15.43 22.48 -14.23
C ARG A 41 16.91 22.80 -13.99
N GLU A 42 17.40 22.53 -12.79
CA GLU A 42 18.80 22.78 -12.42
C GLU A 42 19.78 21.72 -12.98
N HIS A 43 19.40 20.44 -13.00
CA HIS A 43 20.35 19.34 -13.20
C HIS A 43 20.09 18.45 -14.42
N GLY A 44 18.86 18.41 -14.92
CA GLY A 44 18.44 17.26 -15.71
C GLY A 44 18.65 17.38 -17.21
N GLU A 45 18.70 18.58 -17.80
CA GLU A 45 18.71 18.70 -19.27
C GLU A 45 20.09 18.47 -19.91
N LYS A 46 21.19 18.57 -19.14
CA LYS A 46 22.56 18.58 -19.70
C LYS A 46 23.53 17.55 -19.11
N SER A 47 23.15 16.82 -18.06
CA SER A 47 24.06 15.91 -17.36
C SER A 47 23.77 14.44 -17.69
N ALA A 48 24.50 13.89 -18.67
CA ALA A 48 24.41 12.47 -19.02
C ALA A 48 24.71 11.54 -17.81
N GLY A 49 25.63 11.95 -16.94
CA GLY A 49 25.93 11.22 -15.70
C GLY A 49 24.77 11.22 -14.71
N PHE A 50 24.01 12.32 -14.62
CA PHE A 50 22.81 12.39 -13.80
C PHE A 50 21.70 11.46 -14.33
N LEU A 51 21.47 11.42 -15.64
CA LEU A 51 20.50 10.50 -16.25
C LEU A 51 20.86 9.04 -15.98
N LYS A 52 22.13 8.65 -16.17
CA LYS A 52 22.60 7.30 -15.88
C LYS A 52 22.38 6.92 -14.41
N ARG A 53 22.77 7.78 -13.47
CA ARG A 53 22.57 7.53 -12.02
C ARG A 53 21.08 7.44 -11.67
N THR A 54 20.25 8.28 -12.27
CA THR A 54 18.80 8.27 -12.04
C THR A 54 18.17 6.98 -12.55
N GLN A 55 18.56 6.50 -13.74
CA GLN A 55 18.09 5.22 -14.27
C GLN A 55 18.50 4.05 -13.37
N VAL A 56 19.76 3.99 -12.95
CA VAL A 56 20.24 2.94 -12.03
C VAL A 56 19.50 2.98 -10.70
N SER A 57 19.33 4.18 -10.12
CA SER A 57 18.57 4.36 -8.88
C SER A 57 17.12 3.85 -9.03
N ARG A 58 16.44 4.22 -10.13
CA ARG A 58 15.08 3.74 -10.42
C ARG A 58 15.03 2.23 -10.64
N GLN A 59 16.02 1.64 -11.30
CA GLN A 59 16.11 0.20 -11.49
C GLN A 59 16.19 -0.50 -10.13
N ASN A 60 17.08 -0.02 -9.25
CA ASN A 60 17.30 -0.59 -7.92
C ASN A 60 16.09 -0.42 -7.00
N GLN A 61 15.39 0.72 -7.07
CA GLN A 61 14.19 0.98 -6.28
C GLN A 61 12.98 0.16 -6.75
N ARG A 62 12.95 -0.24 -8.03
CA ARG A 62 11.86 -1.04 -8.61
C ARG A 62 12.10 -2.54 -8.51
N SER A 63 13.30 -2.98 -8.16
CA SER A 63 13.62 -4.38 -7.91
C SER A 63 13.41 -4.72 -6.44
N ILE A 64 12.63 -5.77 -6.18
CA ILE A 64 12.61 -6.42 -4.87
C ILE A 64 13.84 -7.33 -4.82
N ILE A 65 14.78 -7.05 -3.91
CA ILE A 65 16.03 -7.79 -3.78
C ILE A 65 15.82 -9.08 -2.97
N GLU A 66 14.95 -8.99 -1.96
CA GLU A 66 14.61 -10.11 -1.09
C GLU A 66 13.16 -10.01 -0.66
N LEU A 67 12.52 -11.17 -0.52
CA LEU A 67 11.14 -11.28 -0.07
C LEU A 67 11.02 -12.47 0.86
N ARG A 68 10.35 -12.29 2.00
CA ARG A 68 10.07 -13.39 2.92
C ARG A 68 8.77 -14.08 2.52
N ASP A 69 8.79 -15.40 2.35
CA ASP A 69 7.58 -16.17 2.07
C ASP A 69 6.68 -16.18 3.33
N PRO A 70 5.42 -15.74 3.25
CA PRO A 70 4.51 -15.68 4.39
C PRO A 70 4.08 -17.07 4.91
N VAL A 71 4.34 -18.15 4.17
CA VAL A 71 3.94 -19.52 4.56
C VAL A 71 5.11 -20.29 5.17
N THR A 72 6.29 -20.25 4.54
CA THR A 72 7.47 -20.98 5.01
C THR A 72 8.36 -20.13 5.92
N GLU A 73 8.13 -18.82 5.98
CA GLU A 73 8.95 -17.81 6.66
C GLU A 73 10.39 -17.70 6.12
N GLU A 74 10.72 -18.38 5.02
CA GLU A 74 12.05 -18.35 4.44
C GLU A 74 12.29 -17.05 3.67
N LEU A 75 13.53 -16.57 3.70
CA LEU A 75 13.97 -15.40 2.94
C LEU A 75 14.41 -15.84 1.54
N CYS A 76 13.70 -15.36 0.52
CA CYS A 76 14.00 -15.66 -0.88
C CYS A 76 14.67 -14.44 -1.54
N GLN A 77 15.77 -14.68 -2.26
CA GLN A 77 16.50 -13.66 -3.02
C GLN A 77 16.43 -13.90 -4.54
N GLU A 78 15.98 -15.09 -4.94
CA GLU A 78 15.82 -15.46 -6.35
C GLU A 78 14.57 -14.80 -6.96
N GLN A 79 14.75 -14.14 -8.10
CA GLN A 79 13.67 -13.38 -8.76
C GLN A 79 12.45 -14.25 -9.10
N HIS A 80 12.67 -15.51 -9.46
CA HIS A 80 11.60 -16.48 -9.72
C HIS A 80 10.74 -16.71 -8.48
N ASP A 81 11.36 -16.93 -7.33
CA ASP A 81 10.66 -17.19 -6.07
C ASP A 81 9.96 -15.94 -5.55
N ILE A 82 10.60 -14.77 -5.65
CA ILE A 82 10.00 -13.48 -5.32
C ILE A 82 8.71 -13.26 -6.14
N SER A 83 8.77 -13.50 -7.45
CA SER A 83 7.59 -13.38 -8.31
C SER A 83 6.50 -14.37 -7.92
N ARG A 84 6.85 -15.64 -7.69
CA ARG A 84 5.91 -16.69 -7.27
C ARG A 84 5.21 -16.33 -5.96
N ILE A 85 5.95 -15.87 -4.96
CA ILE A 85 5.44 -15.46 -3.65
C ILE A 85 4.49 -14.27 -3.80
N ALA A 86 4.93 -13.22 -4.50
CA ALA A 86 4.12 -12.03 -4.72
C ALA A 86 2.81 -12.35 -5.45
N THR A 87 2.86 -13.16 -6.52
CA THR A 87 1.65 -13.59 -7.23
C THR A 87 0.72 -14.35 -6.29
N LYS A 88 1.20 -15.37 -5.58
CA LYS A 88 0.36 -16.15 -4.66
C LYS A 88 -0.28 -15.28 -3.58
N PHE A 89 0.51 -14.40 -2.97
CA PHE A 89 0.05 -13.49 -1.91
C PHE A 89 -1.06 -12.56 -2.41
N TYR A 90 -0.80 -11.82 -3.50
CA TYR A 90 -1.79 -10.86 -4.01
C TYR A 90 -3.00 -11.55 -4.63
N THR A 91 -2.84 -12.71 -5.27
CA THR A 91 -3.98 -13.52 -5.70
C THR A 91 -4.84 -13.88 -4.51
N SER A 92 -4.27 -14.34 -3.39
CA SER A 92 -5.04 -14.65 -2.19
C SER A 92 -5.72 -13.41 -1.59
N LEU A 93 -5.03 -12.26 -1.56
CA LEU A 93 -5.54 -11.03 -0.96
C LEU A 93 -6.73 -10.44 -1.75
N PHE A 94 -6.68 -10.52 -3.08
CA PHE A 94 -7.72 -10.01 -3.97
C PHE A 94 -8.74 -11.06 -4.38
N THR A 95 -8.61 -12.31 -3.93
CA THR A 95 -9.65 -13.33 -4.12
C THR A 95 -10.64 -13.24 -2.96
N PRO A 96 -11.93 -12.95 -3.22
CA PRO A 96 -12.93 -12.92 -2.17
C PRO A 96 -13.06 -14.29 -1.50
N SER A 97 -13.01 -14.33 -0.18
CA SER A 97 -13.38 -15.53 0.57
C SER A 97 -14.85 -15.84 0.33
N PRO A 98 -15.24 -17.13 0.20
CA PRO A 98 -16.63 -17.52 0.02
C PRO A 98 -17.49 -16.99 1.18
N THR A 99 -18.69 -16.51 0.86
CA THR A 99 -19.62 -16.00 1.86
C THR A 99 -20.00 -17.11 2.83
N ASP A 100 -19.83 -16.87 4.12
CA ASP A 100 -20.27 -17.81 5.15
C ASP A 100 -21.81 -17.89 5.15
N THR A 101 -22.32 -18.98 4.58
CA THR A 101 -23.77 -19.23 4.47
C THR A 101 -24.45 -19.43 5.82
N VAL A 102 -23.72 -19.84 6.86
CA VAL A 102 -24.25 -20.01 8.22
C VAL A 102 -24.46 -18.64 8.86
N ALA A 103 -23.45 -17.78 8.82
CA ALA A 103 -23.56 -16.40 9.27
C ALA A 103 -24.63 -15.63 8.49
N LEU A 104 -24.69 -15.82 7.16
CA LEU A 104 -25.69 -15.17 6.30
C LEU A 104 -27.12 -15.58 6.68
N ARG A 105 -27.38 -16.88 6.85
CA ARG A 105 -28.69 -17.41 7.29
C ARG A 105 -29.07 -16.94 8.69
N ALA A 106 -28.11 -16.87 9.62
CA ALA A 106 -28.34 -16.34 10.96
C ALA A 106 -28.77 -14.87 10.92
N MET A 107 -28.10 -14.06 10.09
CA MET A 107 -28.50 -12.68 9.83
C MET A 107 -29.89 -12.59 9.21
N THR A 108 -30.19 -13.36 8.15
CA THR A 108 -31.49 -13.25 7.46
C THR A 108 -32.66 -13.59 8.37
N ARG A 109 -32.49 -14.56 9.29
CA ARG A 109 -33.50 -14.94 10.27
C ARG A 109 -33.73 -13.89 11.37
N SER A 110 -32.78 -12.97 11.55
CA SER A 110 -32.87 -11.89 12.54
C SER A 110 -33.50 -10.60 11.99
N ILE A 111 -33.85 -10.57 10.70
CA ILE A 111 -34.58 -9.46 10.08
C ILE A 111 -36.09 -9.69 10.36
N PRO A 112 -36.79 -8.74 11.02
CA PRO A 112 -38.22 -8.86 11.34
C PRO A 112 -39.13 -8.96 10.13
#